data_AF-A0A9E7FHY7-F1
#
_entry.id   AF-A0A9E7FHY7-F1
#
_cell.length_a   1.000
_cell.length_b   1.000
_cell.length_c   1.000
_cell.angle_alpha   90.00
_cell.angle_beta   90.00
_cell.angle_gamma   90.00
#
_symmetry.space_group_name_H-M   'P 1'
#
loop_
_entity.id
_entity.type
_entity.pdbx_description
1 polymer ?
#
loop_
_entity_poly.entity_id
_entity_poly.type
_entity_poly.pdbx_seq_one_letter_code
_entity_poly.pdbx_strand_id
1 'polypeptide(L)'
;MPSLPAPFSFTSPPTNLSVSPLFTARSIDGILFSVFSSLGVPVLDRFCGPKWPIASFPRVWRSEGLLPLIPWQTMDLSPGTEEYIKESIEISLGLPVSVESLSLKLLASEDARRRLQDQIFDLEDRIKESSKRLEQSRAESKMNAQGVRRCVEEKEVIASQYADLVNHCRNLEEECSLYERDLERIMESCDELAKENEELRAQLQDISSLESLAAEAESLKKDKEHLRINLHRAEEEVKVFFEENKILDEENKKLLELLRKERRRQGSNSHPGSATPAKVTKT
;
A
#
# COMPACT_ATOMS: atom_id res chain seq x y z
N MET A 1 -39.88 13.77 10.40
CA MET A 1 -39.15 12.49 10.39
C MET A 1 -38.77 12.17 8.96
N PRO A 2 -37.61 12.64 8.44
CA PRO A 2 -37.17 12.26 7.11
C PRO A 2 -36.46 10.90 7.19
N SER A 3 -36.82 10.03 6.24
CA SER A 3 -36.29 8.68 6.05
C SER A 3 -34.79 8.70 5.74
N LEU A 4 -34.03 7.93 6.52
CA LEU A 4 -32.61 7.63 6.28
C LEU A 4 -32.41 6.89 4.94
N PRO A 5 -31.35 7.19 4.17
CA PRO A 5 -30.99 6.39 3.01
C PRO A 5 -30.26 5.10 3.44
N ALA A 6 -30.47 4.04 2.67
CA ALA A 6 -29.90 2.70 2.89
C ALA A 6 -28.36 2.68 2.80
N PRO A 7 -27.68 1.71 3.45
CA PRO A 7 -26.22 1.64 3.48
C PRO A 7 -25.66 1.19 2.12
N PHE A 8 -24.60 1.87 1.67
CA PHE A 8 -23.79 1.46 0.54
C PHE A 8 -23.00 0.19 0.92
N SER A 9 -23.33 -0.91 0.26
CA SER A 9 -22.57 -2.15 0.31
C SER A 9 -21.25 -1.97 -0.47
N PHE A 10 -20.14 -1.85 0.27
CA PHE A 10 -18.79 -1.98 -0.25
C PHE A 10 -18.55 -3.44 -0.69
N THR A 11 -18.74 -3.72 -1.97
CA THR A 11 -18.16 -4.92 -2.59
C THR A 11 -16.66 -4.70 -2.75
N SER A 12 -15.89 -5.48 -2.00
CA SER A 12 -14.43 -5.59 -2.11
C SER A 12 -14.03 -5.98 -3.54
N PRO A 13 -12.96 -5.42 -4.12
CA PRO A 13 -12.41 -5.95 -5.37
C PRO A 13 -11.71 -7.28 -5.08
N PRO A 14 -11.68 -8.22 -6.04
CA PRO A 14 -10.98 -9.48 -5.85
C PRO A 14 -9.46 -9.25 -5.78
N THR A 15 -8.89 -9.53 -4.62
CA THR A 15 -7.46 -9.78 -4.42
C THR A 15 -7.08 -11.06 -5.15
N ASN A 16 -6.74 -10.96 -6.43
CA ASN A 16 -5.98 -11.98 -7.14
C ASN A 16 -5.28 -11.36 -8.35
N LEU A 17 -4.21 -10.62 -8.07
CA LEU A 17 -3.11 -10.45 -9.02
C LEU A 17 -1.88 -11.09 -8.39
N SER A 18 -1.76 -12.39 -8.67
CA SER A 18 -0.51 -13.13 -8.61
C SER A 18 0.54 -12.34 -9.39
N VAL A 19 1.41 -11.63 -8.68
CA VAL A 19 2.62 -11.02 -9.24
C VAL A 19 3.57 -12.16 -9.59
N SER A 20 3.46 -12.65 -10.83
CA SER A 20 4.47 -13.52 -11.42
C SER A 20 5.69 -12.66 -11.80
N PRO A 21 6.90 -12.98 -11.31
CA PRO A 21 8.10 -12.29 -11.75
C PRO A 21 8.51 -12.87 -13.11
N LEU A 22 8.05 -12.27 -14.20
CA LEU A 22 8.57 -12.50 -15.54
C LEU A 22 9.23 -11.22 -16.05
N PHE A 23 10.33 -10.86 -15.41
CA PHE A 23 11.34 -9.97 -15.98
C PHE A 23 12.70 -10.69 -15.95
N THR A 24 12.79 -11.84 -16.62
CA THR A 24 14.07 -12.31 -17.13
C THR A 24 14.41 -11.48 -18.35
N ALA A 25 15.45 -10.66 -18.21
CA ALA A 25 16.15 -9.96 -19.27
C ALA A 25 16.31 -10.88 -20.49
N ARG A 26 15.49 -10.68 -21.53
CA ARG A 26 15.76 -11.23 -22.85
C ARG A 26 16.77 -10.31 -23.51
N SER A 27 17.98 -10.84 -23.58
CA SER A 27 19.13 -10.29 -24.28
C SER A 27 18.74 -9.70 -25.63
N ILE A 28 19.35 -8.57 -25.93
CA ILE A 28 19.37 -7.86 -27.22
C ILE A 28 19.90 -8.77 -28.36
N ASP A 29 20.44 -9.95 -28.04
CA ASP A 29 20.87 -10.97 -29.00
C ASP A 29 19.74 -11.60 -29.83
N GLY A 30 18.48 -11.53 -29.37
CA GLY A 30 17.35 -12.15 -30.06
C GLY A 30 16.90 -11.45 -31.35
N ILE A 31 17.22 -10.16 -31.51
CA ILE A 31 16.82 -9.37 -32.69
C ILE A 31 17.86 -9.49 -33.82
N LEU A 32 19.12 -9.78 -33.48
CA LEU A 32 20.18 -9.99 -34.48
C LEU A 32 20.09 -11.34 -35.20
N PHE A 33 19.48 -12.36 -34.58
CA PHE A 33 19.32 -13.68 -35.21
C PHE A 33 18.17 -13.73 -36.23
N SER A 34 17.16 -12.87 -36.09
CA SER A 34 16.02 -12.81 -37.01
C SER A 34 16.32 -12.07 -38.31
N VAL A 35 17.34 -11.19 -38.34
CA VAL A 35 17.68 -10.42 -39.55
C VAL A 35 18.63 -11.19 -40.48
N PHE A 36 19.42 -12.13 -39.96
CA PHE A 36 20.35 -12.94 -40.76
C PHE A 36 19.71 -14.14 -41.49
N SER A 37 18.49 -14.56 -41.13
CA SER A 37 17.79 -15.66 -41.83
C SER A 37 17.08 -15.22 -43.12
N SER A 38 16.95 -13.91 -43.37
CA SER A 38 16.21 -13.35 -44.52
C SER A 38 17.10 -12.98 -45.72
N LEU A 39 18.42 -13.04 -45.56
CA LEU A 39 19.40 -12.91 -46.64
C LEU A 39 19.83 -14.32 -47.03
N GLY A 40 19.06 -14.96 -47.92
CA GLY A 40 19.38 -16.26 -48.52
C GLY A 40 20.68 -16.20 -49.33
N VAL A 41 21.81 -16.17 -48.64
CA VAL A 41 23.16 -16.33 -49.19
C VAL A 41 23.54 -17.79 -49.01
N PRO A 42 23.51 -18.62 -50.07
CA PRO A 42 24.08 -19.95 -50.01
C PRO A 42 25.60 -19.82 -49.84
N VAL A 43 26.10 -20.35 -48.73
CA VAL A 43 27.52 -20.63 -48.52
C VAL A 43 27.96 -21.58 -49.65
N LEU A 44 28.80 -21.08 -50.55
CA LEU A 44 29.46 -21.88 -51.59
C LEU A 44 30.37 -22.89 -50.90
N ASP A 45 29.93 -24.14 -50.83
CA ASP A 45 30.79 -25.27 -50.52
C ASP A 45 31.30 -25.89 -51.85
N ARG A 46 32.63 -25.97 -51.96
CA ARG A 46 33.43 -26.83 -52.86
C ARG A 46 33.45 -26.53 -54.37
N PHE A 47 34.52 -25.82 -54.74
CA PHE A 47 35.32 -26.13 -55.92
C PHE A 47 35.73 -27.62 -55.92
N CYS A 48 35.26 -28.39 -56.90
CA CYS A 48 35.87 -29.64 -57.30
C CYS A 48 36.19 -29.53 -58.80
N GLY A 49 37.42 -29.14 -59.13
CA GLY A 49 37.92 -29.14 -60.50
C GLY A 49 38.15 -30.58 -61.01
N PRO A 50 38.10 -30.81 -62.33
CA PRO A 50 38.37 -32.11 -62.92
C PRO A 50 39.84 -32.49 -62.73
N LYS A 51 40.09 -33.64 -62.11
CA LYS A 51 41.41 -34.29 -62.07
C LYS A 51 41.76 -34.78 -63.48
N TRP A 52 42.69 -34.10 -64.14
CA TRP A 52 43.38 -34.66 -65.31
C TRP A 52 44.39 -35.72 -64.85
N PRO A 53 44.37 -36.94 -65.41
CA PRO A 53 45.42 -37.92 -65.14
C PRO A 53 46.69 -37.55 -65.90
N ILE A 54 47.57 -36.77 -65.27
CA ILE A 54 48.98 -36.64 -65.69
C ILE A 54 49.72 -37.88 -65.16
N ALA A 55 49.52 -39.03 -65.78
CA ALA A 55 50.33 -40.22 -65.54
C ALA A 55 50.09 -41.27 -66.62
N SER A 56 50.65 -41.05 -67.81
CA SER A 56 51.00 -42.10 -68.79
C SER A 56 51.79 -41.47 -69.96
N PHE A 57 52.97 -40.92 -69.67
CA PHE A 57 53.99 -40.71 -70.70
C PHE A 57 55.08 -41.77 -70.50
N PRO A 58 55.21 -42.77 -71.38
CA PRO A 58 56.33 -43.70 -71.33
C PRO A 58 57.64 -42.94 -71.58
N ARG A 59 58.54 -42.97 -70.58
CA ARG A 59 59.97 -42.61 -70.72
C ARG A 59 60.70 -43.68 -71.55
N VAL A 60 60.42 -43.77 -72.85
CA VAL A 60 61.28 -44.50 -73.79
C VAL A 60 61.31 -43.73 -75.10
N TRP A 61 62.05 -42.63 -75.14
CA TRP A 61 62.54 -42.04 -76.40
C TRP A 61 63.86 -41.33 -76.10
N ARG A 62 64.92 -42.11 -75.98
CA ARG A 62 66.29 -41.65 -76.22
C ARG A 62 66.98 -42.76 -77.00
N SER A 63 67.60 -42.35 -78.10
CA SER A 63 68.47 -43.15 -78.96
C SER A 63 67.74 -44.08 -79.94
N GLU A 64 67.40 -43.53 -81.10
CA GLU A 64 67.71 -44.06 -82.45
C GLU A 64 66.74 -43.44 -83.45
N GLY A 65 67.31 -42.84 -84.50
CA GLY A 65 66.56 -42.11 -85.52
C GLY A 65 65.71 -43.08 -86.32
N LEU A 66 64.41 -43.08 -86.02
CA LEU A 66 63.27 -43.37 -86.90
C LEU A 66 62.04 -43.40 -85.99
N LEU A 67 61.30 -42.28 -85.94
CA LEU A 67 59.96 -42.31 -85.39
C LEU A 67 59.08 -43.12 -86.34
N PRO A 68 58.40 -44.18 -85.88
CA PRO A 68 57.30 -44.75 -86.64
C PRO A 68 56.27 -43.63 -86.82
N LEU A 69 55.82 -43.44 -88.05
CA LEU A 69 54.59 -42.69 -88.34
C LEU A 69 53.47 -43.38 -87.57
N ILE A 70 53.22 -42.91 -86.34
CA ILE A 70 51.94 -43.11 -85.69
C ILE A 70 50.94 -42.57 -86.71
N PRO A 71 49.95 -43.36 -87.16
CA PRO A 71 48.82 -42.81 -87.88
C PRO A 71 48.17 -41.86 -86.89
N TRP A 72 48.46 -40.56 -87.05
CA TRP A 72 47.60 -39.53 -86.49
C TRP A 72 46.27 -39.82 -87.18
N GLN A 73 45.39 -40.54 -86.49
CA GLN A 73 43.97 -40.35 -86.74
C GLN A 73 43.82 -38.85 -86.71
N THR A 74 43.57 -38.26 -87.88
CA THR A 74 43.01 -36.92 -87.96
C THR A 74 41.82 -36.97 -87.03
N MET A 75 41.99 -36.43 -85.83
CA MET A 75 40.85 -36.02 -85.05
C MET A 75 40.10 -35.13 -86.04
N ASP A 76 38.89 -35.52 -86.43
CA ASP A 76 38.01 -34.66 -87.23
C ASP A 76 37.74 -33.43 -86.37
N LEU A 77 38.69 -32.50 -86.42
CA LEU A 77 38.61 -31.21 -85.81
C LEU A 77 37.63 -30.43 -86.68
N SER A 78 36.69 -29.76 -86.04
CA SER A 78 35.79 -28.88 -86.76
C SER A 78 36.64 -27.93 -87.61
N PRO A 79 36.24 -27.60 -88.85
CA PRO A 79 37.01 -26.73 -89.74
C PRO A 79 37.46 -25.43 -89.05
N GLY A 80 36.62 -24.86 -88.17
CA GLY A 80 36.97 -23.67 -87.40
C GLY A 80 38.02 -23.91 -86.30
N THR A 81 38.12 -25.13 -85.76
CA THR A 81 39.15 -25.51 -84.80
C THR A 81 40.49 -25.74 -85.49
N GLU A 82 40.49 -26.32 -86.69
CA GLU A 82 41.70 -26.54 -87.50
C GLU A 82 42.28 -25.22 -88.02
N GLU A 83 41.43 -24.29 -88.46
CA GLU A 83 41.80 -22.90 -88.80
C GLU A 83 42.38 -22.15 -87.59
N TYR A 84 41.75 -22.27 -86.42
CA TYR A 84 42.23 -21.65 -85.18
C TYR A 84 43.60 -22.19 -84.74
N ILE A 85 43.83 -23.49 -84.86
CA ILE A 85 45.11 -24.13 -84.53
C ILE A 85 46.20 -23.65 -85.49
N LYS A 86 45.91 -23.62 -86.79
CA LYS A 86 46.83 -23.14 -87.83
C LYS A 86 47.23 -21.68 -87.59
N GLU A 87 46.26 -20.79 -87.37
CA GLU A 87 46.54 -19.38 -87.09
C GLU A 87 47.28 -19.19 -85.75
N SER A 88 47.01 -20.01 -84.74
CA SER A 88 47.71 -19.96 -83.45
C SER A 88 49.19 -20.36 -83.57
N ILE A 89 49.50 -21.33 -84.43
CA ILE A 89 50.86 -21.73 -84.78
C ILE A 89 51.56 -20.61 -85.57
N GLU A 90 50.89 -20.03 -86.56
CA GLU A 90 51.43 -18.92 -87.37
C GLU A 90 51.76 -17.68 -86.50
N ILE A 91 50.89 -17.35 -85.53
CA ILE A 91 51.12 -16.28 -84.54
C ILE A 91 52.34 -16.58 -83.67
N SER A 92 52.48 -17.82 -83.19
CA SER A 92 53.60 -18.23 -82.32
C SER A 92 54.96 -18.22 -83.04
N LEU A 93 54.94 -18.31 -84.37
CA LEU A 93 56.13 -18.25 -85.23
C LEU A 93 56.45 -16.83 -85.74
N GLY A 94 55.67 -15.81 -85.34
CA GLY A 94 55.88 -14.42 -85.73
C GLY A 94 55.53 -14.12 -87.19
N LEU A 95 54.71 -14.98 -87.83
CA LEU A 95 54.24 -14.79 -89.19
C LEU A 95 53.10 -13.75 -89.25
N PRO A 96 52.94 -13.02 -90.37
CA PRO A 96 51.90 -12.00 -90.49
C PRO A 96 50.51 -12.62 -90.37
N VAL A 97 49.73 -12.12 -89.41
CA VAL A 97 48.37 -12.59 -89.12
C VAL A 97 47.46 -12.30 -90.31
N SER A 98 46.62 -13.27 -90.67
CA SER A 98 45.61 -13.10 -91.71
C SER A 98 44.64 -11.95 -91.34
N VAL A 99 44.20 -11.19 -92.34
CA VAL A 99 43.21 -10.11 -92.13
C VAL A 99 41.91 -10.68 -91.56
N GLU A 100 41.52 -11.88 -92.00
CA GLU A 100 40.32 -12.58 -91.55
C GLU A 100 40.37 -12.89 -90.04
N SER A 101 41.51 -13.37 -89.52
CA SER A 101 41.72 -13.60 -88.08
C SER A 101 41.52 -12.35 -87.25
N LEU A 102 42.10 -11.23 -87.72
CA LEU A 102 42.02 -9.95 -87.01
C LEU A 102 40.60 -9.42 -87.02
N SER A 103 39.89 -9.53 -88.14
CA SER A 103 38.48 -9.15 -88.26
C SER A 103 37.57 -9.98 -87.33
N LEU A 104 37.78 -11.29 -87.25
CA LEU A 104 37.04 -12.16 -86.34
C LEU A 104 37.32 -11.84 -84.86
N LYS A 105 38.57 -11.60 -84.49
CA LYS A 105 38.94 -11.18 -83.12
C LYS A 105 38.38 -9.81 -82.75
N LEU A 106 38.38 -8.87 -83.70
CA LEU A 106 37.76 -7.55 -83.51
C LEU A 106 36.26 -7.71 -83.26
N LEU A 107 35.56 -8.48 -84.10
CA LEU A 107 34.13 -8.75 -83.93
C LEU A 107 33.82 -9.41 -82.58
N ALA A 108 34.57 -10.45 -82.20
CA ALA A 108 34.40 -11.13 -80.92
C ALA A 108 34.65 -10.19 -79.73
N SER A 109 35.66 -9.32 -79.82
CA SER A 109 35.95 -8.30 -78.80
C SER A 109 34.85 -7.24 -78.72
N GLU A 110 34.29 -6.80 -79.85
CA GLU A 110 33.18 -5.84 -79.89
C GLU A 110 31.91 -6.41 -79.28
N ASP A 111 31.61 -7.69 -79.53
CA ASP A 111 30.48 -8.39 -78.94
C ASP A 111 30.67 -8.60 -77.43
N ALA A 112 31.88 -8.95 -76.98
CA ALA A 112 32.20 -9.01 -75.56
C ALA A 112 32.04 -7.64 -74.88
N ARG A 113 32.49 -6.57 -75.53
CA ARG A 113 32.32 -5.19 -75.03
C ARG A 113 30.84 -4.82 -74.87
N ARG A 114 29.99 -5.16 -75.85
CA ARG A 114 28.54 -4.91 -75.78
C ARG A 114 27.90 -5.65 -74.59
N ARG A 115 28.20 -6.94 -74.41
CA ARG A 115 27.70 -7.72 -73.27
C ARG A 115 28.14 -7.16 -71.91
N LEU A 116 29.39 -6.71 -71.81
CA LEU A 116 29.88 -6.06 -70.59
C LEU A 116 29.16 -4.73 -70.33
N GLN A 117 28.87 -3.94 -71.37
CA GLN A 117 28.07 -2.72 -71.23
C GLN A 117 26.67 -3.03 -70.69
N ASP A 118 25.99 -4.03 -71.23
CA ASP A 118 24.67 -4.45 -70.75
C ASP A 118 24.73 -4.87 -69.27
N GLN A 119 25.75 -5.65 -68.88
CA GLN A 119 25.97 -6.04 -67.48
C GLN A 119 26.23 -4.83 -66.56
N ILE A 120 26.96 -3.82 -67.03
CA ILE A 120 27.20 -2.59 -66.27
C ILE A 120 25.86 -1.88 -66.02
N PHE A 121 25.02 -1.73 -67.05
CA PHE A 121 23.70 -1.12 -66.90
C PHE A 121 22.82 -1.88 -65.90
N ASP A 122 22.76 -3.22 -66.01
CA ASP A 122 22.00 -4.06 -65.08
C ASP A 122 22.49 -3.91 -63.62
N LEU A 123 23.80 -3.84 -63.42
CA LEU A 123 24.40 -3.66 -62.10
C LEU A 123 24.12 -2.27 -61.53
N GLU A 124 24.19 -1.21 -62.35
CA GLU A 124 23.86 0.15 -61.94
C GLU A 124 22.42 0.25 -61.46
N ASP A 125 21.48 -0.35 -62.18
CA ASP A 125 20.06 -0.32 -61.81
C ASP A 125 19.79 -1.12 -60.54
N ARG A 126 20.46 -2.27 -60.35
CA ARG A 126 20.41 -3.02 -59.09
C ARG A 126 20.99 -2.22 -57.92
N ILE A 127 22.06 -1.46 -58.12
CA ILE A 127 22.65 -0.59 -57.08
C ILE A 127 21.68 0.54 -56.72
N LYS A 128 21.05 1.19 -57.71
CA LYS A 128 20.07 2.25 -57.48
C LYS A 128 18.86 1.73 -56.71
N GLU A 129 18.32 0.59 -57.12
CA GLU A 129 17.18 -0.03 -56.44
C GLU A 129 17.54 -0.47 -55.01
N SER A 130 18.71 -1.09 -54.80
CA SER A 130 19.20 -1.44 -53.47
C SER A 130 19.40 -0.20 -52.59
N SER A 131 19.92 0.90 -53.16
CA SER A 131 20.12 2.16 -52.43
C SER A 131 18.80 2.79 -52.02
N LYS A 132 17.79 2.74 -52.89
CA LYS A 132 16.43 3.20 -52.58
C LYS A 132 15.82 2.42 -51.42
N ARG A 133 15.95 1.09 -51.41
CA ARG A 133 15.48 0.24 -50.31
C ARG A 133 16.20 0.54 -49.00
N LEU A 134 17.51 0.78 -49.06
CA LEU A 134 18.30 1.17 -47.89
C LEU A 134 17.79 2.49 -47.28
N GLU A 135 17.54 3.51 -48.10
CA GLU A 135 17.06 4.80 -47.63
C GLU A 135 15.64 4.72 -47.04
N GLN A 136 14.76 3.91 -47.63
CA GLN A 136 13.43 3.63 -47.05
C GLN A 136 13.56 2.97 -45.68
N SER A 137 14.37 1.91 -45.56
CA SER A 137 14.60 1.21 -44.29
C SER A 137 15.23 2.12 -43.23
N ARG A 138 16.13 3.02 -43.62
CA ARG A 138 16.71 4.04 -42.73
C ARG A 138 15.66 5.03 -42.24
N ALA A 139 14.78 5.51 -43.11
CA ALA A 139 13.71 6.42 -42.74
C ALA A 139 12.72 5.76 -41.76
N GLU A 140 12.31 4.52 -42.04
CA GLU A 140 11.45 3.71 -41.16
C GLU A 140 12.11 3.47 -39.79
N SER A 141 13.39 3.07 -39.78
CA SER A 141 14.15 2.86 -38.55
C SER A 141 14.26 4.14 -37.71
N LYS A 142 14.47 5.30 -38.36
CA LYS A 142 14.53 6.60 -37.69
C LYS A 142 13.19 6.96 -37.04
N MET A 143 12.08 6.77 -37.77
CA MET A 143 10.74 7.01 -37.24
C MET A 143 10.40 6.06 -36.09
N ASN A 144 10.71 4.78 -36.23
CA ASN A 144 10.50 3.78 -35.18
C ASN A 144 11.31 4.11 -33.92
N ALA A 145 12.59 4.45 -34.06
CA ALA A 145 13.41 4.87 -32.92
C ALA A 145 12.85 6.11 -32.22
N GLN A 146 12.32 7.08 -32.97
CA GLN A 146 11.64 8.24 -32.40
C GLN A 146 10.32 7.88 -31.70
N GLY A 147 9.55 6.95 -32.26
CA GLY A 147 8.32 6.44 -31.64
C GLY A 147 8.59 5.74 -30.31
N VAL A 148 9.60 4.87 -30.28
CA VAL A 148 10.01 4.17 -29.06
C VAL A 148 10.48 5.17 -27.99
N ARG A 149 11.29 6.18 -28.35
CA ARG A 149 11.72 7.22 -27.40
C ARG A 149 10.54 7.95 -26.76
N ARG A 150 9.57 8.42 -27.56
CA ARG A 150 8.36 9.08 -27.04
C ARG A 150 7.55 8.17 -26.12
N CYS A 151 7.40 6.90 -26.47
CA CYS A 151 6.71 5.93 -25.61
C CYS A 151 7.43 5.72 -24.27
N VAL A 152 8.76 5.71 -24.25
CA VAL A 152 9.54 5.63 -23.01
C VAL A 152 9.33 6.89 -22.16
N GLU A 153 9.46 8.08 -22.75
CA GLU A 153 9.23 9.36 -22.08
C GLU A 153 7.83 9.45 -21.46
N GLU A 154 6.78 9.06 -22.20
CA GLU A 154 5.40 9.02 -21.70
C GLU A 154 5.23 8.04 -20.54
N LYS A 155 5.87 6.85 -20.62
CA LYS A 155 5.85 5.87 -19.52
C LYS A 155 6.57 6.35 -18.28
N GLU A 156 7.68 7.07 -18.43
CA GLU A 156 8.41 7.67 -17.30
C GLU A 156 7.56 8.73 -16.60
N VAL A 157 6.86 9.58 -17.36
CA VAL A 157 5.91 10.57 -16.80
C VAL A 157 4.76 9.90 -16.06
N ILE A 158 4.17 8.83 -16.63
CA ILE A 158 3.10 8.09 -15.95
C ILE A 158 3.62 7.42 -14.67
N ALA A 159 4.84 6.86 -14.70
CA ALA A 159 5.45 6.25 -13.54
C ALA A 159 5.70 7.26 -12.40
N SER A 160 6.15 8.48 -12.72
CA SER A 160 6.33 9.53 -11.71
C SER A 160 4.99 9.98 -11.13
N GLN A 161 3.97 10.18 -11.97
CA GLN A 161 2.61 10.52 -11.51
C GLN A 161 2.01 9.43 -10.62
N TYR A 162 2.24 8.16 -10.94
CA TYR A 162 1.81 7.04 -10.11
C TYR A 162 2.51 7.04 -8.74
N ALA A 163 3.82 7.31 -8.71
CA ALA A 163 4.56 7.44 -7.46
C ALA A 163 4.04 8.60 -6.60
N ASP A 164 3.74 9.75 -7.20
CA ASP A 164 3.15 10.89 -6.52
C ASP A 164 1.77 10.56 -5.93
N LEU A 165 0.94 9.85 -6.70
CA LEU A 165 -0.38 9.41 -6.23
C LEU A 165 -0.27 8.43 -5.07
N VAL A 166 0.65 7.47 -5.12
CA VAL A 166 0.90 6.53 -4.02
C VAL A 166 1.35 7.27 -2.76
N ASN A 167 2.24 8.26 -2.88
CA ASN A 167 2.66 9.08 -1.74
C ASN A 167 1.48 9.88 -1.16
N HIS A 168 0.59 10.39 -2.01
CA HIS A 168 -0.61 11.09 -1.55
C HIS A 168 -1.57 10.17 -0.80
N CYS A 169 -1.83 8.96 -1.32
CA CYS A 169 -2.62 7.94 -0.63
C CYS A 169 -2.04 7.59 0.73
N ARG A 170 -0.72 7.37 0.81
CA ARG A 170 -0.01 7.10 2.08
C ARG A 170 -0.22 8.21 3.11
N ASN A 171 -0.15 9.47 2.70
CA ASN A 171 -0.36 10.61 3.60
C ASN A 171 -1.82 10.67 4.09
N LEU A 172 -2.80 10.40 3.21
CA LEU A 172 -4.20 10.33 3.60
C LEU A 172 -4.48 9.20 4.59
N GLU A 173 -3.84 8.04 4.41
CA GLU A 173 -3.93 6.92 5.37
C GLU A 173 -3.38 7.31 6.76
N GLU A 174 -2.27 8.04 6.81
CA GLU A 174 -1.71 8.59 8.06
C GLU A 174 -2.68 9.58 8.74
N GLU A 175 -3.32 10.46 7.96
CA GLU A 175 -4.33 11.40 8.46
C GLU A 175 -5.58 10.67 8.98
N CYS A 176 -6.08 9.66 8.25
CA CYS A 176 -7.19 8.83 8.72
C CYS A 176 -6.87 8.16 10.06
N SER A 177 -5.66 7.60 10.21
CA SER A 177 -5.20 7.02 11.48
C SER A 177 -5.15 8.04 12.63
N LEU A 178 -4.81 9.30 12.35
CA LEU A 178 -4.85 10.37 13.36
C LEU A 178 -6.29 10.63 13.81
N TYR A 179 -7.23 10.77 12.87
CA TYR A 179 -8.63 11.01 13.20
C TYR A 179 -9.28 9.86 13.97
N GLU A 180 -8.95 8.61 13.63
CA GLU A 180 -9.41 7.43 14.37
C GLU A 180 -8.96 7.48 15.83
N ARG A 181 -7.67 7.78 16.07
CA ARG A 181 -7.11 7.90 17.43
C ARG A 181 -7.72 9.05 18.23
N ASP A 182 -7.98 10.19 17.59
CA ASP A 182 -8.61 11.32 18.27
C ASP A 182 -10.06 11.01 18.63
N LEU A 183 -10.79 10.31 17.77
CA LEU A 183 -12.15 9.85 18.05
C LEU A 183 -12.18 8.87 19.23
N GLU A 184 -11.27 7.90 19.25
CA GLU A 184 -11.14 6.92 20.34
C GLU A 184 -10.88 7.62 21.68
N ARG A 185 -9.96 8.60 21.71
CA ARG A 185 -9.70 9.40 22.92
C ARG A 185 -10.94 10.18 23.40
N ILE A 186 -11.71 10.75 22.46
CA ILE A 186 -12.94 11.47 22.81
C ILE A 186 -13.97 10.50 23.38
N MET A 187 -14.11 9.30 22.80
CA MET A 187 -15.00 8.26 23.31
C MET A 187 -14.63 7.84 24.74
N GLU A 188 -13.35 7.55 24.99
CA GLU A 188 -12.85 7.23 26.34
C GLU A 188 -13.16 8.35 27.35
N SER A 189 -12.95 9.61 26.95
CA SER A 189 -13.29 10.77 27.79
C SER A 189 -14.79 10.87 28.09
N CYS A 190 -15.64 10.61 27.10
CA CYS A 190 -17.09 10.57 27.29
C CYS A 190 -17.51 9.44 28.25
N ASP A 191 -16.88 8.27 28.15
CA ASP A 191 -17.15 7.15 29.05
C ASP A 191 -16.74 7.47 30.49
N GLU A 192 -15.59 8.13 30.71
CA GLU A 192 -15.19 8.58 32.05
C GLU A 192 -16.13 9.64 32.62
N LEU A 193 -16.54 10.63 31.81
CA LEU A 193 -17.54 11.62 32.22
C LEU A 193 -18.90 10.98 32.54
N ALA A 194 -19.29 9.93 31.82
CA ALA A 194 -20.52 9.20 32.10
C ALA A 194 -20.44 8.48 33.46
N LYS A 195 -19.32 7.82 33.76
CA LYS A 195 -19.09 7.20 35.08
C LYS A 195 -19.11 8.23 36.21
N GLU A 196 -18.43 9.36 36.05
CA GLU A 196 -18.45 10.45 37.04
C GLU A 196 -19.88 10.97 37.25
N ASN A 197 -20.66 11.12 36.18
CA ASN A 197 -22.05 11.55 36.28
C ASN A 197 -22.92 10.54 37.04
N GLU A 198 -22.73 9.24 36.79
CA GLU A 198 -23.41 8.16 37.51
C GLU A 198 -23.02 8.15 38.99
N GLU A 199 -21.75 8.33 39.32
CA GLU A 199 -21.27 8.41 40.70
C GLU A 199 -21.86 9.63 41.43
N LEU A 200 -21.83 10.81 40.80
CA LEU A 200 -22.45 12.01 41.36
C LEU A 200 -23.95 11.84 41.56
N ARG A 201 -24.66 11.17 40.63
CA ARG A 201 -26.08 10.84 40.79
C ARG A 201 -26.32 9.87 41.95
N ALA A 202 -25.45 8.88 42.13
CA ALA A 202 -25.54 7.96 43.26
C ALA A 202 -25.33 8.70 44.59
N GLN A 203 -24.31 9.56 44.68
CA GLN A 203 -24.09 10.42 45.85
C GLN A 203 -25.27 11.38 46.10
N LEU A 204 -25.89 11.92 45.03
CA LEU A 204 -27.11 12.72 45.11
C LEU A 204 -28.35 11.89 45.48
N GLN A 205 -28.37 10.57 45.30
CA GLN A 205 -29.46 9.70 45.77
C GLN A 205 -29.25 9.28 47.23
N ASP A 206 -28.00 9.21 47.70
CA ASP A 206 -27.68 9.08 49.11
C ASP A 206 -28.15 10.30 49.94
N ILE A 207 -28.56 11.40 49.30
CA ILE A 207 -29.39 12.49 49.86
C ILE A 207 -30.77 12.01 50.35
N SER A 208 -31.19 10.77 50.07
CA SER A 208 -32.26 10.13 50.85
C SER A 208 -31.94 10.11 52.36
N SER A 209 -30.66 10.14 52.72
CA SER A 209 -30.21 10.41 54.09
C SER A 209 -30.55 11.84 54.55
N LEU A 210 -30.55 12.84 53.67
CA LEU A 210 -31.06 14.19 53.97
C LEU A 210 -32.58 14.22 54.15
N GLU A 211 -33.35 13.39 53.42
CA GLU A 211 -34.78 13.25 53.71
C GLU A 211 -35.01 12.66 55.10
N SER A 212 -34.21 11.66 55.49
CA SER A 212 -34.24 11.09 56.84
C SER A 212 -33.83 12.11 57.92
N LEU A 213 -32.80 12.90 57.65
CA LEU A 213 -32.31 13.95 58.54
C LEU A 213 -33.31 15.10 58.66
N ALA A 214 -34.01 15.46 57.57
CA ALA A 214 -35.08 16.44 57.57
C ALA A 214 -36.28 15.96 58.39
N ALA A 215 -36.63 14.67 58.30
CA ALA A 215 -37.68 14.07 59.13
C ALA A 215 -37.30 14.07 60.62
N GLU A 216 -36.04 13.72 60.95
CA GLU A 216 -35.52 13.80 62.32
C GLU A 216 -35.55 15.23 62.86
N ALA A 217 -35.12 16.21 62.07
CA ALA A 217 -35.15 17.62 62.44
C ALA A 217 -36.57 18.13 62.75
N GLU A 218 -37.57 17.74 61.95
CA GLU A 218 -38.97 18.08 62.23
C GLU A 218 -39.53 17.35 63.46
N SER A 219 -39.10 16.12 63.74
CA SER A 219 -39.46 15.42 64.99
C SER A 219 -38.90 16.16 66.21
N LEU A 220 -37.60 16.48 66.20
CA LEU A 220 -36.93 17.21 67.28
C LEU A 220 -37.55 18.59 67.52
N LYS A 221 -38.01 19.26 66.45
CA LYS A 221 -38.71 20.54 66.55
C LYS A 221 -40.06 20.41 67.27
N LYS A 222 -40.83 19.34 67.01
CA LYS A 222 -42.07 19.05 67.75
C LYS A 222 -41.79 18.76 69.21
N ASP A 223 -40.79 17.92 69.49
CA ASP A 223 -40.39 17.58 70.86
C ASP A 223 -39.94 18.81 71.64
N LYS A 224 -39.17 19.70 71.00
CA LYS A 224 -38.78 20.99 71.57
C LYS A 224 -40.00 21.86 71.93
N GLU A 225 -41.03 21.89 71.09
CA GLU A 225 -42.26 22.64 71.39
C GLU A 225 -43.02 22.03 72.58
N HIS A 226 -43.15 20.71 72.60
CA HIS A 226 -43.77 20.00 73.72
C HIS A 226 -43.03 20.26 75.04
N LEU A 227 -41.70 20.21 75.03
CA LEU A 227 -40.89 20.52 76.21
C LEU A 227 -41.06 21.98 76.65
N ARG A 228 -41.19 22.92 75.71
CA ARG A 228 -41.45 24.33 76.05
C ARG A 228 -42.80 24.50 76.75
N ILE A 229 -43.86 23.87 76.24
CA ILE A 229 -45.19 23.90 76.85
C ILE A 229 -45.15 23.27 78.26
N ASN A 230 -44.51 22.11 78.40
CA ASN A 230 -44.38 21.43 79.69
C ASN A 230 -43.60 22.26 80.71
N LEU A 231 -42.53 22.92 80.28
CA LEU A 231 -41.76 23.84 81.14
C LEU A 231 -42.64 24.99 81.62
N HIS A 232 -43.37 25.64 80.70
CA HIS A 232 -44.27 26.73 81.05
C HIS A 232 -45.34 26.29 82.06
N ARG A 233 -45.93 25.11 81.86
CA ARG A 233 -46.89 24.54 82.81
C ARG A 233 -46.27 24.27 84.18
N ALA A 234 -45.07 23.69 84.22
CA ALA A 234 -44.37 23.44 85.48
C ALA A 234 -44.03 24.76 86.22
N GLU A 235 -43.66 25.82 85.49
CA GLU A 235 -43.45 27.14 86.07
C GLU A 235 -44.74 27.74 86.67
N GLU A 236 -45.89 27.52 86.03
CA GLU A 236 -47.20 27.93 86.58
C GLU A 236 -47.58 27.12 87.83
N GLU A 237 -47.41 25.80 87.80
CA GLU A 237 -47.65 24.92 88.94
C GLU A 237 -46.81 25.35 90.16
N VAL A 238 -45.53 25.70 89.96
CA VAL A 238 -44.65 26.22 91.03
C VAL A 238 -45.16 27.54 91.61
N LYS A 239 -45.69 28.46 90.79
CA LYS A 239 -46.27 29.73 91.29
C LYS A 239 -47.48 29.47 92.16
N VAL A 240 -48.38 28.59 91.73
CA VAL A 240 -49.57 28.21 92.52
C VAL A 240 -49.14 27.57 93.83
N PHE A 241 -48.22 26.60 93.82
CA PHE A 241 -47.70 26.00 95.05
C PHE A 241 -47.02 27.00 95.97
N PHE A 242 -46.33 28.01 95.44
CA PHE A 242 -45.73 29.07 96.25
C PHE A 242 -46.80 29.91 96.96
N GLU A 243 -47.88 30.26 96.26
CA GLU A 243 -49.02 30.98 96.84
C GLU A 243 -49.76 30.13 97.88
N GLU A 244 -50.01 28.86 97.61
CA GLU A 244 -50.61 27.91 98.55
C GLU A 244 -49.75 27.75 99.81
N ASN A 245 -48.44 27.54 99.67
CA ASN A 245 -47.52 27.46 100.80
C ASN A 245 -47.52 28.75 101.63
N LYS A 246 -47.58 29.91 100.98
CA LYS A 246 -47.68 31.20 101.67
C LYS A 246 -48.97 31.30 102.50
N ILE A 247 -50.10 30.84 101.96
CA ILE A 247 -51.37 30.81 102.70
C ILE A 247 -51.28 29.85 103.88
N LEU A 248 -50.76 28.64 103.67
CA LEU A 248 -50.56 27.63 104.71
C LEU A 248 -49.62 28.13 105.82
N ASP A 249 -48.56 28.87 105.47
CA ASP A 249 -47.65 29.48 106.45
C ASP A 249 -48.36 30.53 107.31
N GLU A 250 -49.21 31.38 106.71
CA GLU A 250 -50.00 32.35 107.44
C GLU A 250 -51.05 31.69 108.35
N GLU A 251 -51.68 30.60 107.90
CA GLU A 251 -52.59 29.80 108.73
C GLU A 251 -51.85 29.09 109.87
N ASN A 252 -50.68 28.49 109.61
CA ASN A 252 -49.83 27.87 110.62
C ASN A 252 -49.37 28.89 111.67
N LYS A 253 -48.99 30.11 111.27
CA LYS A 253 -48.70 31.20 112.21
C LYS A 253 -49.91 31.52 113.09
N LYS A 254 -51.11 31.66 112.50
CA LYS A 254 -52.36 31.91 113.25
C LYS A 254 -52.67 30.77 114.22
N LEU A 255 -52.53 29.51 113.80
CA LEU A 255 -52.73 28.34 114.65
C LEU A 255 -51.71 28.29 115.80
N LEU A 256 -50.44 28.61 115.55
CA LEU A 256 -49.41 28.73 116.58
C LEU A 256 -49.72 29.84 117.58
N GLU A 257 -50.25 30.97 117.12
CA GLU A 257 -50.73 32.03 118.01
C GLU A 257 -51.92 31.59 118.86
N LEU A 258 -52.90 30.89 118.26
CA LEU A 258 -54.03 30.32 119.00
C LEU A 258 -53.55 29.29 120.03
N LEU A 259 -52.63 28.40 119.68
CA LEU A 259 -52.05 27.43 120.60
C LEU A 259 -51.27 28.10 121.72
N ARG A 260 -50.53 29.18 121.43
CA ARG A 260 -49.90 30.02 122.46
C ARG A 260 -50.93 30.71 123.35
N LYS A 261 -52.05 31.19 122.81
CA LYS A 261 -53.16 31.80 123.58
C LYS A 261 -53.87 30.76 124.45
N GLU A 262 -54.11 29.55 123.94
CA GLU A 262 -54.71 28.43 124.67
C GLU A 262 -53.78 27.94 125.78
N ARG A 263 -52.47 27.80 125.51
CA ARG A 263 -51.45 27.50 126.52
C ARG A 263 -51.34 28.59 127.59
N ARG A 264 -51.66 29.86 127.26
CA ARG A 264 -51.79 30.97 128.24
C ARG A 264 -53.10 30.92 129.02
N ARG A 265 -54.21 30.44 128.43
CA ARG A 265 -55.52 30.27 129.10
C ARG A 265 -55.56 29.06 130.03
N GLN A 266 -54.87 27.97 129.69
CA GLN A 266 -54.66 26.81 130.57
C GLN A 266 -53.63 27.08 131.69
N GLY A 267 -53.01 28.27 131.70
CA GLY A 267 -52.03 28.68 132.70
C GLY A 267 -52.59 29.17 134.04
N SER A 268 -53.91 29.19 134.25
CA SER A 268 -54.51 29.59 135.53
C SER A 268 -55.71 28.72 135.94
N ASN A 269 -55.47 27.42 136.14
CA ASN A 269 -55.86 26.74 137.38
C ASN A 269 -55.15 25.37 137.50
N SER A 270 -54.09 25.38 138.31
CA SER A 270 -53.56 24.31 139.17
C SER A 270 -53.17 22.93 138.60
N HIS A 271 -51.85 22.72 138.54
CA HIS A 271 -51.03 21.54 138.95
C HIS A 271 -51.65 20.57 139.99
N PRO A 272 -51.04 19.40 140.29
CA PRO A 272 -49.99 18.62 139.59
C PRO A 272 -50.28 17.08 139.55
N GLY A 273 -49.46 16.27 138.87
CA GLY A 273 -49.51 14.81 139.06
C GLY A 273 -48.72 13.93 138.11
N SER A 274 -47.41 13.81 138.36
CA SER A 274 -46.69 12.52 138.41
C SER A 274 -46.92 11.45 137.33
N ALA A 275 -45.95 11.38 136.41
CA ALA A 275 -45.04 10.24 136.24
C ALA A 275 -45.43 8.99 135.40
N THR A 276 -44.48 8.66 134.50
CA THR A 276 -43.94 7.31 134.17
C THR A 276 -44.67 6.50 133.07
N PRO A 277 -44.08 5.40 132.54
CA PRO A 277 -43.23 5.46 131.34
C PRO A 277 -43.55 4.37 130.29
N ALA A 278 -42.79 4.40 129.20
CA ALA A 278 -42.27 3.25 128.46
C ALA A 278 -43.11 2.52 127.39
N LYS A 279 -42.32 2.07 126.40
CA LYS A 279 -42.44 0.92 125.49
C LYS A 279 -43.26 1.12 124.21
N VAL A 280 -42.60 1.23 123.05
CA VAL A 280 -42.02 0.15 122.20
C VAL A 280 -43.13 -0.53 121.38
N THR A 281 -43.02 -0.60 120.05
CA THR A 281 -42.59 -1.77 119.23
C THR A 281 -43.04 -1.65 117.76
N LYS A 282 -42.13 -2.05 116.84
CA LYS A 282 -42.30 -2.82 115.57
C LYS A 282 -43.26 -2.29 114.48
N THR A 283 -42.93 -2.30 113.19
CA THR A 283 -42.01 -3.11 112.35
C THR A 283 -41.51 -2.29 111.19
#